data_AF-A0A527X6L2-F1
#
_entry.id   AF-A0A527X6L2-F1
#
_cell.length_a   1.000
_cell.length_b   1.000
_cell.length_c   1.000
_cell.angle_alpha   90.00
_cell.angle_beta   90.00
_cell.angle_gamma   90.00
#
_symmetry.space_group_name_H-M   'P 1'
#
loop_
_entity.id
_entity.type
_entity.pdbx_description
1 polymer ?
#
loop_
_entity_poly.entity_id
_entity_poly.type
_entity_poly.pdbx_seq_one_letter_code
_entity_poly.pdbx_strand_id
1 'polypeptide(L)' 'MPKKASPADATAVAEIHDQKLVRGSGGELHQVAEGEVEVQTTALGAPIADDHNTLKIGDRGPTLIEDFHFREKIFHFDH' A
#
# COMPACT_ATOMS: atom_id res chain seq x y z
N MET A 1 -33.79 -11.44 -5.81
CA MET A 1 -32.82 -12.12 -4.92
C MET A 1 -32.04 -11.06 -4.17
N PRO A 2 -31.99 -11.07 -2.83
CA PRO A 2 -31.16 -10.11 -2.09
C PRO A 2 -29.68 -10.38 -2.41
N LYS A 3 -28.95 -9.34 -2.85
CA LYS A 3 -27.50 -9.43 -3.03
C LYS A 3 -26.87 -9.76 -1.68
N LYS A 4 -26.29 -10.95 -1.57
CA LYS A 4 -25.47 -11.36 -0.42
C LYS A 4 -24.36 -10.32 -0.28
N ALA A 5 -24.29 -9.63 0.86
CA ALA A 5 -23.23 -8.68 1.14
C ALA A 5 -21.87 -9.38 0.94
N SER A 6 -21.00 -8.79 0.13
CA SER A 6 -19.59 -9.19 0.00
C SER A 6 -18.92 -9.01 1.37
N PRO A 7 -17.96 -9.86 1.79
CA PRO A 7 -17.31 -9.76 3.12
C PRO A 7 -16.38 -8.54 3.27
N ALA A 8 -16.58 -7.48 2.48
CA ALA A 8 -15.69 -6.33 2.35
C ALA A 8 -15.64 -5.40 3.57
N ASP A 9 -16.51 -5.58 4.57
CA ASP A 9 -16.71 -4.58 5.64
C ASP A 9 -16.19 -4.98 7.03
N ALA A 10 -15.40 -6.05 7.18
CA ALA A 10 -15.16 -6.62 8.52
C ALA A 10 -13.78 -6.39 9.16
N THR A 11 -12.85 -5.61 8.60
CA THR A 11 -11.68 -5.07 9.35
C THR A 11 -10.84 -4.13 8.45
N ALA A 12 -11.21 -2.85 8.39
CA ALA A 12 -10.42 -1.85 7.65
C ALA A 12 -9.02 -1.62 8.27
N VAL A 13 -8.86 -1.91 9.56
CA VAL A 13 -7.58 -1.76 10.28
C VAL A 13 -7.05 -3.14 10.66
N ALA A 14 -5.81 -3.42 10.27
CA ALA A 14 -5.03 -4.58 10.65
C ALA A 14 -3.95 -4.16 11.66
N GLU A 15 -3.92 -4.84 12.81
CA GLU A 15 -2.85 -4.67 13.81
C GLU A 15 -1.80 -5.77 13.61
N ILE A 16 -0.56 -5.37 13.34
CA ILE A 16 0.57 -6.26 13.08
C ILE A 16 1.72 -5.79 13.98
N HIS A 17 2.05 -6.61 14.97
CA HIS A 17 3.00 -6.23 16.03
C HIS A 17 2.58 -4.91 16.70
N ASP A 18 3.37 -3.86 16.51
CA ASP A 18 3.20 -2.51 17.02
C ASP A 18 2.60 -1.54 15.97
N GLN A 19 2.32 -2.01 14.75
CA GLN A 19 1.79 -1.20 13.66
C GLN A 19 0.30 -1.40 13.45
N LYS A 20 -0.40 -0.29 13.17
CA LYS A 20 -1.79 -0.28 12.70
C LYS A 20 -1.80 0.13 11.23
N LEU A 21 -2.26 -0.76 10.36
CA LEU A 21 -2.25 -0.58 8.91
C LEU A 21 -3.67 -0.70 8.36
N VAL A 22 -3.92 -0.09 7.20
CA VAL A 22 -5.21 -0.21 6.54
C VAL A 22 -5.20 -1.45 5.64
N ARG A 23 -6.26 -2.27 5.68
CA ARG A 23 -6.40 -3.43 4.80
C ARG A 23 -7.33 -3.10 3.63
N GLY A 24 -6.82 -3.28 2.41
CA GLY A 24 -7.55 -3.03 1.17
C GLY A 24 -8.41 -4.22 0.70
N SER A 25 -9.08 -4.05 -0.44
CA SER A 25 -10.05 -5.00 -1.00
C SER A 25 -9.43 -6.35 -1.40
N GLY A 26 -8.18 -6.34 -1.82
CA GLY A 26 -7.41 -7.54 -2.16
C GLY A 26 -6.81 -8.25 -0.94
N GLY A 27 -7.01 -7.73 0.26
CA GLY A 27 -6.41 -8.22 1.51
C GLY A 27 -4.99 -7.69 1.75
N GLU A 28 -4.50 -6.81 0.88
CA GLU A 28 -3.23 -6.12 1.00
C GLU A 28 -3.23 -5.06 2.12
N LEU A 29 -2.04 -4.73 2.61
CA LEU A 29 -1.87 -3.76 3.69
C LEU A 29 -1.33 -2.46 3.10
N HIS A 30 -1.86 -1.34 3.54
CA HIS A 30 -1.47 -0.01 3.12
C HIS A 30 -0.81 0.70 4.29
N GLN A 31 0.38 1.24 4.06
CA GLN A 31 1.02 2.15 5.00
C GLN A 31 0.73 3.58 4.56
N VAL A 32 0.02 4.32 5.40
CA VAL A 32 -0.35 5.71 5.15
C VAL A 32 0.19 6.56 6.29
N ALA A 33 0.79 7.71 5.99
CA ALA A 33 1.17 8.67 7.01
C ALA A 33 -0.09 9.35 7.58
N GLU A 34 -0.28 9.29 8.89
CA GLU A 34 -1.41 9.89 9.60
C GLU A 34 -0.94 10.76 10.79
N GLY A 35 -1.73 11.78 11.13
CA GLY A 35 -1.47 12.62 12.30
C GLY A 35 -0.17 13.43 12.22
N GLU A 36 0.68 13.28 13.23
CA GLU A 36 1.97 13.98 13.33
C GLU A 36 3.14 13.20 12.69
N VAL A 37 2.84 12.07 12.03
CA VAL A 37 3.87 11.26 11.36
C VAL A 37 4.29 11.94 10.07
N GLU A 38 5.60 12.09 9.87
CA GLU A 38 6.15 12.68 8.65
C GLU A 38 5.83 11.81 7.43
N VAL A 39 5.49 12.49 6.32
CA VAL A 39 5.19 11.83 5.05
C VAL A 39 6.49 11.23 4.50
N GLN A 40 6.45 9.94 4.18
CA GLN A 40 7.58 9.30 3.51
C GLN A 40 7.77 9.92 2.12
N THR A 41 9.03 10.03 1.70
CA THR A 41 9.36 10.58 0.39
C THR A 41 10.33 9.66 -0.36
N THR A 42 10.33 9.77 -1.68
CA THR A 42 11.36 9.19 -2.54
C THR A 42 12.70 9.86 -2.28
N ALA A 43 13.79 9.32 -2.82
CA ALA A 43 15.13 9.89 -2.72
C ALA A 43 15.24 11.32 -3.30
N LEU A 44 14.32 11.69 -4.20
CA LEU A 44 14.21 13.04 -4.76
C LEU A 44 13.17 13.93 -4.04
N GLY A 45 12.60 13.45 -2.93
CA GLY A 45 11.68 14.21 -2.09
C GLY A 45 10.22 14.21 -2.55
N ALA A 46 9.81 13.33 -3.47
CA ALA A 46 8.41 13.21 -3.86
C ALA A 46 7.63 12.43 -2.77
N PRO A 47 6.45 12.89 -2.32
CA PRO A 47 5.68 12.20 -1.28
C PRO A 47 5.20 10.83 -1.77
N ILE A 48 5.28 9.83 -0.88
CA ILE A 48 4.83 8.46 -1.11
C ILE A 48 3.48 8.28 -0.40
N ALA A 49 2.48 7.83 -1.16
CA ALA A 49 1.14 7.58 -0.62
C ALA A 49 1.01 6.20 0.05
N ASP A 50 1.64 5.18 -0.54
CA ASP A 50 1.68 3.81 -0.03
C ASP A 50 3.03 3.17 -0.35
N ASP A 51 3.73 2.70 0.69
CA ASP A 51 5.07 2.14 0.60
C ASP A 51 5.10 0.60 0.74
N HIS A 52 3.93 -0.03 0.89
CA HIS A 52 3.79 -1.48 1.04
C HIS A 52 3.32 -2.20 -0.23
N ASN A 53 2.79 -1.48 -1.22
CA ASN A 53 2.29 -2.07 -2.45
C ASN A 53 2.94 -1.47 -3.69
N THR A 54 3.07 -2.29 -4.73
CA THR A 54 3.46 -1.84 -6.06
C THR A 54 2.23 -1.50 -6.88
N LEU A 55 2.35 -0.56 -7.81
CA LEU A 55 1.35 -0.26 -8.82
C LEU A 55 1.11 -1.46 -9.74
N LYS A 56 -0.16 -1.88 -9.89
CA LYS A 56 -0.57 -3.09 -10.62
C LYS A 56 -1.82 -2.87 -11.48
N ILE A 57 -2.01 -3.71 -12.50
CA ILE A 57 -3.29 -3.77 -13.24
C ILE A 57 -4.31 -4.58 -12.43
N GLY A 58 -5.07 -3.91 -11.56
CA GLY A 58 -6.04 -4.52 -10.65
C GLY A 58 -5.39 -5.19 -9.44
N ASP A 59 -6.20 -5.47 -8.40
CA ASP A 59 -5.75 -5.87 -7.06
C ASP A 59 -4.80 -7.08 -7.03
N ARG A 60 -4.96 -8.01 -7.99
CA ARG A 60 -4.16 -9.24 -8.11
C ARG A 60 -3.49 -9.40 -9.48
N GLY A 61 -3.32 -8.31 -10.21
CA GLY A 61 -2.67 -8.33 -11.52
C GLY A 61 -1.15 -8.13 -11.47
N PRO A 62 -0.50 -8.06 -12.65
CA PRO A 62 0.93 -7.83 -12.76
C PRO A 62 1.31 -6.40 -12.36
N THR A 63 2.53 -6.23 -11.85
CA THR A 63 3.14 -4.93 -11.54
C THR A 63 3.48 -4.17 -12.81
N LEU A 64 3.30 -2.85 -12.78
CA LEU A 64 3.58 -1.95 -13.89
C LEU A 64 5.01 -1.39 -13.81
N ILE A 65 5.68 -1.28 -14.97
CA ILE A 65 7.03 -0.71 -15.06
C ILE A 65 7.08 0.79 -14.74
N GLU A 66 5.94 1.48 -14.85
CA GLU A 66 5.85 2.91 -14.59
C GLU A 66 5.90 3.25 -13.09
N ASP A 67 5.84 2.24 -12.20
CA ASP A 67 6.07 2.41 -10.78
C ASP A 67 7.51 2.85 -10.51
N PHE A 68 7.73 4.17 -10.47
CA PHE A 68 9.06 4.74 -10.31
C PHE A 68 9.54 4.65 -8.86
N HIS A 69 8.62 4.81 -7.88
CA HIS A 69 8.93 4.69 -6.46
C HIS A 69 9.46 3.29 -6.13
N PHE A 70 8.73 2.24 -6.54
CA PHE A 70 9.17 0.86 -6.32
C PHE A 70 10.54 0.58 -6.95
N ARG A 71 10.75 1.02 -8.20
CA ARG A 71 12.02 0.80 -8.90
C ARG A 71 13.18 1.53 -8.23
N GLU A 72 12.97 2.76 -7.79
CA GLU A 72 13.99 3.53 -7.07
C GLU A 72 14.37 2.83 -5.76
N LYS A 73 13.38 2.41 -4.97
CA LYS A 73 13.59 1.75 -3.67
C LYS A 73 14.35 0.43 -3.80
N ILE A 74 13.98 -0.43 -4.75
CA ILE A 74 14.67 -1.71 -4.96
C ILE A 74 16.06 -1.49 -5.56
N PHE A 75 16.22 -0.56 -6.49
CA PHE A 75 17.53 -0.25 -7.04
C PHE A 75 18.50 0.26 -5.97
N HIS A 76 18.01 1.08 -5.04
CA HIS A 76 18.80 1.54 -3.88
C HIS A 76 19.11 0.41 -2.90
N PHE A 77 18.23 -0.58 -2.71
CA PHE A 77 18.49 -1.74 -1.84
C PHE A 77 19.49 -2.73 -2.43
N ASP A 78 19.44 -2.95 -3.75
CA ASP A 78 20.31 -3.90 -4.44
C ASP A 78 21.79 -3.45 -4.49
N HIS A 79 22.13 -2.25 -4.02
CA HIS A 79 23.47 -1.65 -4.03
C HIS A 79 23.83 -1.03 -2.68
#